data_AF-A0A3C1LJB9-F1
#
_entry.id   AF-A0A3C1LJB9-F1
#
_cell.length_a   1.000
_cell.length_b   1.000
_cell.length_c   1.000
_cell.angle_alpha   90.00
_cell.angle_beta   90.00
_cell.angle_gamma   90.00
#
_symmetry.space_group_name_H-M   'P 1'
#
loop_
_entity.id
_entity.type
_entity.pdbx_description
1 polymer ?
#
loop_
_entity_poly.entity_id
_entity_poly.type
_entity_poly.pdbx_seq_one_letter_code
_entity_poly.pdbx_strand_id
1 'polypeptide(L)'
;VFVCGSDEHGTAIPIQAMKEGTTAQAIIDKYHPIIEQNFKDLGIAFDIYHRTSSQVHHETAQAFFKKLNDAGELEIKTTAQYY
;
A
#
# COMPACT_ATOMS: atom_id res chain seq x y z
N VAL A 1 -2.02 15.48 15.37
CA VAL A 1 -1.59 14.26 14.68
C VAL A 1 -2.23 14.21 13.31
N PHE A 2 -1.50 14.70 12.31
CA PHE A 2 -1.86 14.73 10.91
C PHE A 2 -1.05 13.65 10.18
N VAL A 3 -1.74 12.65 9.62
CA VAL A 3 -1.11 11.40 9.11
C VAL A 3 -1.40 11.23 7.64
N CYS A 4 -0.39 10.82 6.89
CA CYS A 4 -0.52 10.40 5.50
C CYS A 4 0.48 9.27 5.20
N GLY A 5 0.54 8.80 3.96
CA GLY A 5 1.49 7.79 3.56
C GLY A 5 1.35 7.36 2.11
N SER A 6 2.25 6.49 1.68
CA SER A 6 2.19 5.87 0.36
C SER A 6 1.39 4.56 0.40
N ASP A 7 0.44 4.43 -0.53
CA ASP A 7 -0.17 3.15 -0.88
C ASP A 7 0.72 2.44 -1.90
N GLU A 8 1.22 1.27 -1.50
CA GLU A 8 2.33 0.58 -2.15
C GLU A 8 1.95 -0.82 -2.64
N HIS A 9 0.64 -1.11 -2.72
CA HIS A 9 0.13 -2.37 -3.25
C HIS A 9 -0.79 -2.15 -4.45
N GLY A 10 -1.25 -3.25 -5.05
CA GLY A 10 -2.13 -3.24 -6.23
C GLY A 10 -1.38 -3.39 -7.56
N THR A 11 -2.14 -3.72 -8.61
CA THR A 11 -1.60 -4.22 -9.90
C THR A 11 -0.73 -3.20 -10.65
N ALA A 12 -0.96 -1.91 -10.46
CA ALA A 12 -0.24 -0.86 -11.18
C ALA A 12 1.27 -0.88 -10.91
N ILE A 13 1.68 -1.16 -9.67
CA ILE A 13 3.08 -1.13 -9.26
C ILE A 13 3.89 -2.27 -9.90
N PRO A 14 3.47 -3.55 -9.82
CA PRO A 14 4.12 -4.64 -10.55
C PRO A 14 4.16 -4.44 -12.07
N ILE A 15 3.09 -3.89 -12.68
CA ILE A 15 3.09 -3.56 -14.11
C ILE A 15 4.18 -2.54 -14.44
N GLN A 16 4.32 -1.51 -13.61
CA GLN A 16 5.36 -0.50 -13.81
C GLN A 16 6.76 -1.08 -13.62
N ALA A 17 6.95 -1.90 -12.58
CA ALA A 17 8.21 -2.60 -12.32
C ALA A 17 8.63 -3.46 -13.51
N MET A 18 7.68 -4.20 -14.11
CA MET A 18 7.92 -5.00 -15.32
C MET A 18 8.34 -4.15 -16.51
N LYS A 19 7.68 -3.00 -16.73
CA LYS A 19 8.04 -2.06 -17.81
C LYS A 19 9.44 -1.47 -17.63
N GLU A 20 9.84 -1.20 -16.40
CA GLU A 20 11.15 -0.64 -16.05
C GLU A 20 12.24 -1.72 -15.87
N GLY A 21 11.91 -3.01 -16.00
CA GLY A 21 12.86 -4.11 -15.78
C GLY A 21 13.39 -4.18 -14.34
N THR A 22 12.55 -3.82 -13.36
CA THR A 22 12.90 -3.72 -11.94
C THR A 22 11.89 -4.46 -11.06
N THR A 23 12.00 -4.32 -9.74
CA THR A 23 11.08 -4.93 -8.76
C THR A 23 10.03 -3.92 -8.27
N ALA A 24 8.86 -4.41 -7.84
CA ALA A 24 7.84 -3.57 -7.23
C ALA A 24 8.39 -2.79 -6.02
N GLN A 25 9.24 -3.46 -5.22
CA GLN A 25 9.93 -2.86 -4.07
C GLN A 25 10.82 -1.68 -4.50
N ALA A 26 11.59 -1.83 -5.58
CA ALA A 26 12.43 -0.74 -6.09
C ALA A 26 11.61 0.46 -6.60
N ILE A 27 10.43 0.22 -7.19
CA ILE A 27 9.51 1.29 -7.59
C ILE A 27 9.03 2.08 -6.37
N ILE A 28 8.53 1.40 -5.33
CA ILE A 28 7.98 2.09 -4.14
C ILE A 28 9.07 2.76 -3.31
N ASP A 29 10.26 2.15 -3.19
CA ASP A 29 11.39 2.75 -2.49
C ASP A 29 11.94 3.99 -3.21
N LYS A 30 11.78 4.05 -4.53
CA LYS A 30 12.08 5.26 -5.33
C LYS A 30 11.05 6.36 -5.07
N TYR A 31 9.75 6.05 -5.17
CA TYR A 31 8.70 7.09 -5.17
C TYR A 31 8.29 7.56 -3.77
N HIS A 32 8.32 6.71 -2.75
CA HIS A 32 7.94 7.08 -1.38
C HIS A 32 8.66 8.33 -0.85
N PRO A 33 10.02 8.40 -0.85
CA PRO A 33 10.73 9.60 -0.38
C PRO A 33 10.56 10.80 -1.31
N ILE A 34 10.40 10.59 -2.62
CA ILE A 34 10.15 11.68 -3.59
C ILE A 34 8.81 12.36 -3.26
N ILE A 35 7.76 11.57 -3.00
CA ILE A 35 6.44 12.10 -2.68
C ILE A 35 6.48 12.81 -1.31
N GLU A 36 7.17 12.23 -0.31
CA GLU A 36 7.37 12.91 0.97
C GLU A 36 8.04 14.28 0.80
N GLN A 37 9.08 14.35 -0.03
CA GLN A 37 9.77 15.61 -0.31
C GLN A 37 8.85 16.60 -1.04
N ASN A 38 8.09 16.15 -2.04
CA ASN A 38 7.13 17.01 -2.74
C ASN A 38 6.10 17.62 -1.78
N PHE A 39 5.61 16.86 -0.79
CA PHE A 39 4.73 17.41 0.24
C PHE A 39 5.42 18.51 1.05
N LYS A 40 6.66 18.28 1.48
CA LYS A 40 7.46 19.30 2.20
C LYS A 40 7.66 20.56 1.36
N ASP A 41 7.97 20.41 0.08
CA ASP A 41 8.19 21.52 -0.86
C ASP A 41 6.90 22.34 -1.09
N LEU A 42 5.73 21.69 -0.99
CA LEU A 42 4.42 22.34 -1.04
C LEU A 42 3.99 22.95 0.31
N GLY A 43 4.85 22.91 1.34
CA GLY A 43 4.54 23.42 2.67
C GLY A 43 3.62 22.50 3.49
N ILE A 44 3.48 21.24 3.10
CA ILE A 44 2.68 20.23 3.81
C ILE A 44 3.61 19.42 4.71
N ALA A 45 3.40 19.52 6.02
CA ALA A 45 4.12 18.76 7.02
C ALA A 45 3.17 17.82 7.76
N PHE A 46 3.34 16.51 7.56
CA PHE A 46 2.64 15.49 8.33
C PHE A 46 3.41 15.19 9.63
N ASP A 47 2.68 14.92 10.71
CA ASP A 47 3.26 14.37 11.94
C ASP A 47 3.80 12.95 11.69
N ILE A 48 3.14 12.20 10.80
CA ILE A 48 3.54 10.85 10.38
C ILE A 48 3.29 10.71 8.88
N TYR A 49 4.34 10.42 8.12
CA TYR A 49 4.24 9.98 6.73
C TYR A 49 4.71 8.52 6.65
N HIS A 50 3.79 7.60 6.39
CA HIS A 50 4.01 6.15 6.51
C HIS A 50 3.91 5.43 5.16
N ARG A 51 4.00 4.09 5.17
CA ARG A 51 3.85 3.26 3.97
C ARG A 51 3.15 1.94 4.25
N THR A 52 2.34 1.47 3.31
CA THR A 52 1.57 0.24 3.49
C THR A 52 2.42 -1.03 3.44
N SER A 53 3.63 -0.99 2.87
CA SER A 53 4.57 -2.14 2.83
C SER A 53 5.25 -2.44 4.17
N SER A 54 5.04 -1.59 5.18
CA SER A 54 5.60 -1.81 6.51
C SER A 54 4.99 -3.04 7.19
N GLN A 55 5.80 -3.70 8.02
CA GLN A 55 5.37 -4.88 8.78
C GLN A 55 4.15 -4.61 9.67
N VAL A 56 4.13 -3.46 10.37
CA VAL A 56 3.00 -3.09 11.23
C VAL A 56 1.69 -2.96 10.45
N HIS A 57 1.74 -2.45 9.22
CA HIS A 57 0.57 -2.35 8.36
C HIS A 57 0.10 -3.74 7.92
N HIS A 58 1.02 -4.63 7.53
CA HIS A 58 0.69 -6.03 7.20
C HIS A 58 0.03 -6.76 8.37
N GLU A 59 0.59 -6.65 9.57
CA GLU A 59 0.04 -7.27 10.78
C GLU A 59 -1.36 -6.73 11.09
N THR A 60 -1.54 -5.41 11.00
CA THR A 60 -2.84 -4.74 11.27
C THR A 60 -3.89 -5.14 10.23
N ALA A 61 -3.54 -5.15 8.94
CA ALA A 61 -4.45 -5.54 7.86
C ALA A 61 -4.87 -7.02 7.98
N GLN A 62 -3.92 -7.91 8.30
CA GLN A 62 -4.21 -9.32 8.55
C GLN A 62 -5.12 -9.50 9.76
N ALA A 63 -4.88 -8.77 10.85
CA ALA A 63 -5.73 -8.81 12.04
C ALA A 63 -7.16 -8.33 11.74
N PHE A 64 -7.30 -7.29 10.92
CA PHE A 64 -8.61 -6.78 10.48
C PHE A 64 -9.38 -7.84 9.69
N PHE A 65 -8.73 -8.47 8.69
CA PHE A 65 -9.33 -9.56 7.92
C PHE A 65 -9.75 -10.73 8.82
N LYS A 66 -8.85 -11.21 9.69
CA LYS A 66 -9.12 -12.34 10.59
C LYS A 66 -10.33 -12.05 11.49
N LYS A 67 -10.44 -10.84 12.03
CA LYS A 67 -11.58 -10.44 12.86
C LYS A 67 -12.91 -10.59 12.13
N LEU A 68 -13.01 -10.12 10.88
CA LEU A 68 -14.24 -10.24 10.09
C LEU A 68 -14.52 -11.69 9.71
N ASN A 69 -13.48 -12.44 9.34
CA ASN A 69 -13.58 -13.85 9.00
C ASN A 69 -14.10 -14.69 10.18
N ASP A 70 -13.50 -14.51 11.37
CA ASP A 70 -13.81 -15.27 12.58
C ASP A 70 -15.19 -14.91 13.14
N ALA A 71 -15.69 -13.70 12.85
CA ALA A 71 -17.06 -13.28 13.14
C ALA A 71 -18.10 -13.84 12.15
N GLY A 72 -17.67 -14.51 11.08
CA GLY A 72 -18.56 -15.01 10.03
C GLY A 72 -19.17 -13.91 9.15
N GLU A 73 -18.55 -12.73 9.11
CA GLU A 73 -19.02 -11.56 8.35
C GLU A 73 -18.55 -11.56 6.88
N LEU A 74 -17.73 -12.54 6.50
CA LEU A 74 -17.24 -12.70 5.13
C LEU A 74 -17.91 -13.89 4.45
N GLU A 75 -18.25 -13.72 3.17
CA GLU A 75 -18.76 -14.77 2.31
C GLU A 75 -17.74 -15.13 1.22
N ILE A 76 -17.65 -16.42 0.89
CA ILE A 76 -16.81 -16.90 -0.22
C ILE A 76 -17.68 -16.92 -1.49
N LYS A 77 -17.21 -16.24 -2.53
CA LYS A 77 -17.89 -16.17 -3.84
C LYS A 77 -16.95 -16.59 -4.95
N THR A 78 -17.48 -17.38 -5.89
CA THR A 78 -16.79 -17.75 -7.14
C THR A 78 -17.35 -16.91 -8.28
N THR A 79 -16.47 -16.32 -9.08
CA THR A 79 -16.83 -15.49 -10.24
C THR A 79 -15.99 -15.89 -11.45
N ALA A 80 -16.56 -15.85 -12.65
CA ALA A 80 -15.77 -15.95 -13.88
C ALA A 80 -14.87 -14.72 -14.03
N GLN A 81 -13.61 -14.92 -14.37
CA GLN A 81 -12.63 -13.85 -14.58
C GLN A 81 -12.00 -14.00 -15.97
N TYR A 82 -11.72 -12.89 -16.64
CA TYR A 82 -10.92 -12.88 -17.86
C TYR A 82 -9.46 -13.17 -17.50
N TYR A 83 -8.81 -14.07 -18.25
CA TYR A 83 -7.40 -14.43 -18.11
C TYR A 83 -6.58 -13.80 -19.23
#